data_AF-A0A6M3LLN6-F1
#
_entry.id   AF-A0A6M3LLN6-F1
#
_cell.length_a   1.000
_cell.length_b   1.000
_cell.length_c   1.000
_cell.angle_alpha   90.00
_cell.angle_beta   90.00
_cell.angle_gamma   90.00
#
_symmetry.space_group_name_H-M   'P 1'
#
loop_
_entity.id
_entity.type
_entity.pdbx_description
1 polymer ?
#
loop_
_entity_poly.entity_id
_entity_poly.type
_entity_poly.pdbx_seq_one_letter_code
_entity_poly.pdbx_strand_id
1 'polypeptide(L)'
;MQKVFQNALYHQEPTVLLRRLLPLCLGHLHQLYAAESCYVNGGAKHLFDLVFAVGICSRTWEEGIAWLHSPTLLRSVKRWGRESSRTLNFFEEERKFAVYFDEYSQLPYRRIKEGPEAGRPYKHPWTLILATELLDKVGESRAWNMPLPLALSYWSGWQEIAHGDDTLNSEQDDRNLKMQQEYMAEQKRKAEMKAVA
;
A
#
# COMPACT_ATOMS: atom_id res chain seq x y z
N MET A 1 7.65 -16.12 -0.80
CA MET A 1 6.61 -15.25 -1.38
C MET A 1 6.54 -13.99 -0.54
N GLN A 2 6.67 -12.79 -1.13
CA GLN A 2 6.62 -11.55 -0.36
C GLN A 2 5.24 -11.42 0.32
N LYS A 3 5.19 -11.00 1.60
CA LYS A 3 3.93 -10.87 2.38
C LYS A 3 2.88 -10.04 1.66
N VAL A 4 3.29 -9.02 0.90
CA VAL A 4 2.40 -8.19 0.08
C VAL A 4 1.53 -9.02 -0.88
N PHE A 5 2.06 -10.06 -1.52
CA PHE A 5 1.28 -10.91 -2.43
C PHE A 5 0.31 -11.83 -1.69
N GLN A 6 0.67 -12.26 -0.47
CA GLN A 6 -0.24 -13.02 0.38
C GLN A 6 -1.38 -12.14 0.86
N ASN A 7 -1.09 -10.93 1.33
CA ASN A 7 -2.07 -9.96 1.79
C ASN A 7 -2.99 -9.49 0.65
N ALA A 8 -2.54 -9.54 -0.61
CA ALA A 8 -3.37 -9.27 -1.77
C ALA A 8 -4.51 -10.30 -1.96
N LEU A 9 -4.34 -11.53 -1.45
CA LEU A 9 -5.28 -12.65 -1.67
C LEU A 9 -5.97 -13.12 -0.39
N TYR A 10 -5.28 -13.08 0.75
CA TYR A 10 -5.74 -13.57 2.03
C TYR A 10 -5.67 -12.46 3.06
N HIS A 11 -6.82 -11.94 3.43
CA HIS A 11 -6.95 -11.00 4.54
C HIS A 11 -8.31 -11.15 5.19
N GLN A 12 -8.33 -11.03 6.51
CA GLN A 12 -9.56 -10.94 7.27
C GLN A 12 -9.90 -9.47 7.42
N GLU A 13 -11.13 -9.09 7.07
CA GLU A 13 -11.61 -7.73 7.27
C GLU A 13 -11.79 -7.45 8.77
N PRO A 14 -10.95 -6.58 9.36
CA PRO A 14 -11.00 -6.34 10.79
C PRO A 14 -12.18 -5.46 11.15
N THR A 15 -12.65 -5.58 12.38
CA THR A 15 -13.64 -4.67 12.95
C THR A 15 -12.96 -3.69 13.89
N VAL A 16 -13.10 -2.39 13.61
CA VAL A 16 -12.57 -1.28 14.41
C VAL A 16 -13.70 -0.29 14.68
N LEU A 17 -13.85 0.16 15.93
CA LEU A 17 -14.94 1.03 16.37
C LEU A 17 -16.32 0.51 15.96
N LEU A 18 -16.50 -0.83 16.06
CA LEU A 18 -17.71 -1.56 15.65
C LEU A 18 -18.05 -1.43 14.14
N ARG A 19 -17.08 -1.05 13.31
CA ARG A 19 -17.21 -1.02 11.84
C ARG A 19 -16.30 -2.05 11.22
N ARG A 20 -16.84 -2.82 10.28
CA ARG A 20 -16.06 -3.69 9.40
C ARG A 20 -15.30 -2.80 8.42
N LEU A 21 -13.98 -2.93 8.39
CA LEU A 21 -13.14 -2.24 7.44
C LEU A 21 -13.09 -3.03 6.13
N LEU A 22 -13.14 -2.32 5.02
CA LEU A 22 -12.83 -2.88 3.71
C LEU A 22 -11.31 -3.03 3.58
N PRO A 23 -10.82 -3.85 2.63
CA PRO A 23 -9.42 -3.87 2.28
C PRO A 23 -8.89 -2.47 2.00
N LEU A 24 -7.73 -2.10 2.57
CA LEU A 24 -7.16 -0.78 2.34
C LEU A 24 -6.90 -0.63 0.84
N CYS A 25 -7.53 0.35 0.20
CA CYS A 25 -7.45 0.58 -1.24
C CYS A 25 -6.78 1.93 -1.55
N LEU A 26 -6.53 2.18 -2.84
CA LEU A 26 -5.98 3.46 -3.29
C LEU A 26 -6.86 4.64 -2.92
N GLY A 27 -8.18 4.47 -3.01
CA GLY A 27 -9.16 5.48 -2.63
C GLY A 27 -9.05 5.87 -1.16
N HIS A 28 -8.93 4.90 -0.26
CA HIS A 28 -8.74 5.18 1.18
C HIS A 28 -7.49 6.00 1.42
N LEU A 29 -6.34 5.57 0.88
CA LEU A 29 -5.08 6.29 1.08
C LEU A 29 -5.13 7.70 0.50
N HIS A 30 -5.73 7.87 -0.67
CA HIS A 30 -5.84 9.18 -1.30
C HIS A 30 -6.72 10.13 -0.48
N GLN A 31 -7.86 9.65 0.02
CA GLN A 31 -8.75 10.43 0.90
C GLN A 31 -8.07 10.77 2.23
N LEU A 32 -7.37 9.83 2.84
CA LEU A 32 -6.62 10.06 4.10
C LEU A 32 -5.49 11.07 3.91
N TYR A 33 -4.76 10.98 2.79
CA TYR A 33 -3.70 11.92 2.45
C TYR A 33 -4.26 13.33 2.22
N ALA A 34 -5.34 13.46 1.44
CA ALA A 34 -6.01 14.73 1.17
C ALA A 34 -6.58 15.39 2.44
N ALA A 35 -6.98 14.58 3.42
CA ALA A 35 -7.47 15.04 4.72
C ALA A 35 -6.36 15.24 5.77
N GLU A 36 -5.09 15.16 5.38
CA GLU A 36 -3.92 15.29 6.25
C GLU A 36 -3.94 14.33 7.47
N SER A 37 -4.45 13.12 7.28
CA SER A 37 -4.59 12.14 8.36
C SER A 37 -3.24 11.79 9.00
N CYS A 38 -3.19 11.78 10.33
CA CYS A 38 -1.99 11.39 11.08
C CYS A 38 -1.56 9.92 10.86
N TYR A 39 -2.43 9.08 10.31
CA TYR A 39 -2.08 7.72 9.91
C TYR A 39 -1.25 7.66 8.62
N VAL A 40 -1.28 8.72 7.81
CA VAL A 40 -0.48 8.83 6.58
C VAL A 40 0.71 9.77 6.78
N ASN A 41 0.47 10.93 7.40
CA ASN A 41 1.48 11.99 7.52
C ASN A 41 2.27 11.92 8.84
N GLY A 42 1.95 10.98 9.73
CA GLY A 42 2.47 10.93 11.08
C GLY A 42 1.84 11.99 12.00
N GLY A 43 2.29 12.03 13.25
CA GLY A 43 1.79 12.95 14.27
C GLY A 43 1.02 12.26 15.40
N ALA A 44 0.52 13.08 16.33
CA ALA A 44 -0.24 12.60 17.47
C ALA A 44 -1.61 12.08 17.01
N LYS A 45 -1.99 10.89 17.49
CA LYS A 45 -3.26 10.26 17.17
C LYS A 45 -4.26 10.50 18.29
N HIS A 46 -5.45 10.97 17.93
CA HIS A 46 -6.56 11.12 18.85
C HIS A 46 -7.77 10.29 18.40
N LEU A 47 -8.76 10.18 19.28
CA LEU A 47 -9.97 9.41 19.02
C LEU A 47 -10.71 9.87 17.76
N PHE A 48 -10.82 11.18 17.52
CA PHE A 48 -11.51 11.68 16.34
C PHE A 48 -10.74 11.41 15.05
N ASP A 49 -9.41 11.33 15.10
CA ASP A 49 -8.59 10.92 13.94
C ASP A 49 -8.84 9.46 13.61
N LEU A 50 -8.90 8.59 14.64
CA LEU A 50 -9.24 7.17 14.46
C LEU A 50 -10.65 7.01 13.88
N VAL A 51 -11.64 7.71 14.43
CA VAL A 51 -13.03 7.68 13.94
C VAL A 51 -13.11 8.12 12.48
N PHE A 52 -12.38 9.18 12.12
CA PHE A 52 -12.33 9.67 10.75
C PHE A 52 -11.68 8.64 9.81
N ALA A 53 -10.54 8.07 10.20
CA ALA A 53 -9.82 7.11 9.38
C ALA A 53 -10.58 5.79 9.20
N VAL A 54 -11.21 5.27 10.26
CA VAL A 54 -12.13 4.11 10.20
C VAL A 54 -13.33 4.46 9.32
N GLY A 55 -13.86 5.68 9.40
CA GLY A 55 -14.94 6.14 8.54
C GLY A 55 -14.60 6.09 7.05
N ILE A 56 -13.40 6.51 6.66
CA ILE A 56 -12.91 6.36 5.29
C ILE A 56 -12.75 4.87 4.94
N CYS A 57 -12.03 4.10 5.76
CA CYS A 57 -11.66 2.71 5.46
C CYS A 57 -12.82 1.71 5.52
N SER A 58 -14.01 2.13 5.96
CA SER A 58 -15.22 1.29 6.02
C SER A 58 -16.18 1.52 4.85
N ARG A 59 -15.73 2.18 3.78
CA ARG A 59 -16.57 2.67 2.67
C ARG A 59 -15.85 2.48 1.35
N THR A 60 -16.59 2.27 0.27
CA THR A 60 -15.97 2.34 -1.07
C THR A 60 -15.46 3.76 -1.34
N TRP A 61 -14.62 3.92 -2.37
CA TRP A 61 -14.16 5.21 -2.86
C TRP A 61 -15.31 6.21 -3.02
N GLU A 62 -16.36 5.82 -3.72
CA GLU A 62 -17.52 6.64 -4.04
C GLU A 62 -18.30 7.03 -2.77
N GLU A 63 -18.53 6.07 -1.88
CA GLU A 63 -19.18 6.29 -0.59
C GLU A 63 -18.34 7.22 0.30
N GLY A 64 -17.02 7.07 0.29
CA GLY A 64 -16.08 7.93 1.00
C GLY A 64 -16.13 9.37 0.51
N ILE A 65 -16.10 9.60 -0.80
CA ILE A 65 -16.25 10.93 -1.40
C ILE A 65 -17.59 11.56 -1.04
N ALA A 66 -18.69 10.81 -1.17
CA ALA A 66 -20.01 11.30 -0.80
C ALA A 66 -20.09 11.65 0.70
N TRP A 67 -19.44 10.86 1.56
CA TRP A 67 -19.38 11.11 2.99
C TRP A 67 -18.54 12.35 3.33
N LEU A 68 -17.39 12.54 2.68
CA LEU A 68 -16.51 13.70 2.87
C LEU A 68 -17.18 15.00 2.42
N HIS A 69 -18.02 14.96 1.39
CA HIS A 69 -18.82 16.09 0.95
C HIS A 69 -20.11 16.31 1.77
N SER A 70 -20.39 15.47 2.77
CA SER A 70 -21.58 15.63 3.59
C SER A 70 -21.48 16.88 4.47
N PRO A 71 -22.48 17.78 4.48
CA PRO A 71 -22.50 18.93 5.39
C PRO A 71 -22.59 18.52 6.87
N THR A 72 -22.91 17.24 7.13
CA THR A 72 -23.01 16.68 8.49
C THR A 72 -21.77 15.92 8.94
N LEU A 73 -20.72 15.84 8.11
CA LEU A 73 -19.50 15.06 8.37
C LEU A 73 -18.96 15.29 9.79
N LEU A 74 -18.61 16.54 10.13
CA LEU A 74 -18.02 16.88 11.42
C LEU A 74 -18.93 16.53 12.60
N ARG A 75 -20.25 16.71 12.44
CA ARG A 75 -21.24 16.36 13.47
C ARG A 75 -21.33 14.85 13.63
N SER A 76 -21.32 14.10 12.53
CA SER A 76 -21.39 12.64 12.53
C SER A 76 -20.14 12.01 13.18
N VAL A 77 -18.93 12.49 12.83
CA VAL A 77 -17.66 12.05 13.42
C VAL A 77 -17.61 12.36 14.91
N LYS A 78 -17.99 13.58 15.32
CA LYS A 78 -18.00 13.96 16.75
C LYS A 78 -18.99 13.12 17.55
N ARG A 79 -20.18 12.88 17.02
CA ARG A 79 -21.20 12.04 17.67
C ARG A 79 -20.69 10.61 17.83
N TRP A 80 -20.20 10.02 16.75
CA TRP A 80 -19.67 8.66 16.77
C TRP A 80 -18.49 8.53 17.73
N GLY A 81 -17.54 9.47 17.74
CA GLY A 81 -16.43 9.46 18.69
C GLY A 81 -16.88 9.49 20.15
N ARG A 82 -17.88 10.32 20.49
CA ARG A 82 -18.44 10.38 21.86
C ARG A 82 -19.18 9.10 22.25
N GLU A 83 -19.87 8.47 21.30
CA GLU A 83 -20.56 7.20 21.53
C GLU A 83 -19.54 6.07 21.75
N SER A 84 -18.51 5.99 20.90
CA SER A 84 -17.44 5.00 21.00
C SER A 84 -16.61 5.15 22.28
N SER A 85 -16.32 6.38 22.73
CA SER A 85 -15.51 6.60 23.95
C SER A 85 -16.18 6.11 25.23
N ARG A 86 -17.50 5.83 25.21
CA ARG A 86 -18.25 5.34 26.36
C ARG A 86 -18.20 3.82 26.50
N THR A 87 -17.98 3.12 25.39
CA THR A 87 -18.11 1.66 25.31
C THR A 87 -16.82 0.95 24.92
N LEU A 88 -15.87 1.65 24.31
CA LEU A 88 -14.66 1.07 23.74
C LEU A 88 -13.40 1.72 24.32
N ASN A 89 -12.33 0.92 24.40
CA ASN A 89 -11.01 1.40 24.75
C ASN A 89 -10.30 1.96 23.50
N PHE A 90 -9.98 3.26 23.52
CA PHE A 90 -9.30 3.93 22.41
C PHE A 90 -7.99 3.24 22.00
N PHE A 91 -7.15 2.84 22.95
CA PHE A 91 -5.85 2.23 22.66
C PHE A 91 -5.99 0.86 22.02
N GLU A 92 -6.99 0.07 22.42
CA GLU A 92 -7.25 -1.22 21.80
C GLU A 92 -7.72 -1.07 20.36
N GLU A 93 -8.63 -0.12 20.11
CA GLU A 93 -9.15 0.15 18.77
C GLU A 93 -8.08 0.78 17.85
N GLU A 94 -7.24 1.67 18.38
CA GLU A 94 -6.09 2.20 17.65
C GLU A 94 -5.11 1.08 17.28
N ARG A 95 -4.81 0.16 18.20
CA ARG A 95 -3.95 -0.99 17.91
C ARG A 95 -4.53 -1.89 16.81
N LYS A 96 -5.83 -2.15 16.82
CA LYS A 96 -6.51 -2.92 15.74
C LYS A 96 -6.37 -2.21 14.40
N PHE A 97 -6.58 -0.88 14.38
CA PHE A 97 -6.43 -0.08 13.17
C PHE A 97 -4.98 -0.03 12.69
N ALA A 98 -4.00 0.05 13.59
CA ALA A 98 -2.59 0.06 13.26
C ALA A 98 -2.16 -1.26 12.60
N VAL A 99 -2.62 -2.41 13.10
CA VAL A 99 -2.36 -3.73 12.47
C VAL A 99 -2.97 -3.77 11.07
N TYR A 100 -4.25 -3.38 10.94
CA TYR A 100 -4.91 -3.25 9.63
C TYR A 100 -4.09 -2.38 8.68
N PHE A 101 -3.72 -1.18 9.11
CA PHE A 101 -3.04 -0.23 8.24
C PHE A 101 -1.65 -0.74 7.84
N ASP A 102 -0.88 -1.27 8.78
CA ASP A 102 0.46 -1.85 8.52
C ASP A 102 0.38 -3.02 7.53
N GLU A 103 -0.53 -3.98 7.74
CA GLU A 103 -0.63 -5.18 6.90
C GLU A 103 -0.95 -4.85 5.44
N TYR A 104 -1.86 -3.90 5.18
CA TYR A 104 -2.19 -3.52 3.81
C TYR A 104 -1.27 -2.47 3.20
N SER A 105 -0.52 -1.70 4.00
CA SER A 105 0.40 -0.68 3.48
C SER A 105 1.79 -1.23 3.15
N GLN A 106 2.04 -2.52 3.38
CA GLN A 106 3.29 -3.17 2.98
C GLN A 106 3.51 -3.03 1.48
N LEU A 107 4.62 -2.42 1.12
CA LEU A 107 5.07 -2.29 -0.26
C LEU A 107 5.96 -3.48 -0.64
N PRO A 108 5.89 -3.98 -1.89
CA PRO A 108 6.90 -4.91 -2.37
C PRO A 108 8.28 -4.24 -2.29
N TYR A 109 9.30 -5.02 -1.98
CA TYR A 109 10.66 -4.51 -2.07
C TYR A 109 10.94 -4.13 -3.53
N ARG A 110 11.46 -2.92 -3.74
CA ARG A 110 11.95 -2.44 -5.04
C ARG A 110 13.40 -2.05 -4.91
N ARG A 111 14.25 -2.59 -5.78
CA ARG A 111 15.63 -2.15 -5.94
C ARG A 111 15.62 -0.71 -6.46
N ILE A 112 16.29 0.20 -5.76
CA ILE A 112 16.46 1.57 -6.23
C ILE A 112 17.46 1.54 -7.39
N LYS A 113 17.01 1.84 -8.61
CA LYS A 113 17.90 2.02 -9.77
C LYS A 113 18.79 3.24 -9.52
N GLU A 114 20.11 3.06 -9.58
CA GLU A 114 21.06 4.18 -9.57
C GLU A 114 21.00 4.92 -10.91
N GLY A 115 21.02 6.26 -10.87
CA GLY A 115 21.01 7.08 -12.08
C GLY A 115 20.53 8.51 -11.87
N PRO A 116 20.52 9.36 -12.93
CA PRO A 116 20.10 10.76 -12.85
C PRO A 116 18.63 10.98 -12.45
N GLU A 117 17.84 9.91 -12.51
CA GLU A 117 16.42 9.89 -12.12
C GLU A 117 16.17 9.22 -10.77
N ALA A 118 17.21 8.63 -10.16
CA ALA A 118 17.14 8.02 -8.84
C ALA A 118 16.76 9.07 -7.80
N GLY A 119 15.68 8.82 -7.07
CA GLY A 119 15.21 9.72 -6.01
C GLY A 119 14.53 10.99 -6.49
N ARG A 120 14.17 11.11 -7.79
CA ARG A 120 13.31 12.22 -8.22
C ARG A 120 11.94 12.08 -7.55
N PRO A 121 11.48 13.09 -6.79
CA PRO A 121 10.17 13.03 -6.18
C PRO A 121 9.10 13.08 -7.28
N TYR A 122 8.07 12.25 -7.12
CA TYR A 122 6.88 12.37 -7.94
C TYR A 122 6.24 13.75 -7.72
N LYS A 123 5.83 14.41 -8.81
CA LYS A 123 5.14 15.71 -8.75
C LYS A 123 3.70 15.60 -8.24
N HIS A 124 3.13 14.40 -8.32
CA HIS A 124 1.77 14.09 -7.88
C HIS A 124 1.79 13.02 -6.79
N PRO A 125 0.75 12.94 -5.94
CA PRO A 125 0.60 11.83 -5.00
C PRO A 125 0.67 10.50 -5.73
N TRP A 126 1.51 9.57 -5.26
CA TRP A 126 1.72 8.29 -5.93
C TRP A 126 0.44 7.46 -6.06
N THR A 127 -0.52 7.63 -5.14
CA THR A 127 -1.83 6.96 -5.23
C THR A 127 -2.60 7.38 -6.48
N LEU A 128 -2.48 8.65 -6.89
CA LEU A 128 -3.12 9.17 -8.09
C LEU A 128 -2.43 8.62 -9.34
N ILE A 129 -1.09 8.59 -9.35
CA ILE A 129 -0.31 7.99 -10.45
C ILE A 129 -0.71 6.53 -10.65
N LEU A 130 -0.73 5.77 -9.56
CA LEU A 130 -1.09 4.35 -9.59
C LEU A 130 -2.52 4.13 -10.07
N ALA A 131 -3.47 4.93 -9.56
CA ALA A 131 -4.86 4.87 -10.01
C ALA A 131 -4.94 5.15 -11.52
N THR A 132 -4.29 6.21 -12.03
CA THR A 132 -4.32 6.57 -13.45
C THR A 132 -3.77 5.48 -14.37
N GLU A 133 -2.71 4.78 -13.98
CA GLU A 133 -2.17 3.66 -14.77
C GLU A 133 -3.12 2.44 -14.79
N LEU A 134 -3.97 2.29 -13.77
CA LEU A 134 -4.95 1.22 -13.67
C LEU A 134 -6.29 1.57 -14.32
N LEU A 135 -6.64 2.85 -14.46
CA LEU A 135 -7.94 3.32 -14.98
C LEU A 135 -8.32 2.63 -16.29
N ASP A 136 -7.43 2.67 -17.28
CA ASP A 136 -7.70 2.13 -18.63
C ASP A 136 -7.82 0.60 -18.66
N LYS A 137 -7.34 -0.08 -17.61
CA LYS A 137 -7.27 -1.55 -17.55
C LYS A 137 -8.45 -2.15 -16.80
N VAL A 138 -8.93 -1.48 -15.76
CA VAL A 138 -9.95 -2.03 -14.87
C VAL A 138 -11.17 -1.13 -14.67
N GLY A 139 -11.15 0.09 -15.20
CA GLY A 139 -12.16 1.11 -14.97
C GLY A 139 -11.98 1.87 -13.65
N GLU A 140 -12.57 3.06 -13.57
CA GLU A 140 -12.36 4.00 -12.46
C GLU A 140 -12.73 3.44 -11.09
N SER A 141 -13.96 2.93 -10.94
CA SER A 141 -14.43 2.41 -9.66
C SER A 141 -13.53 1.28 -9.14
N ARG A 142 -13.11 0.36 -10.03
CA ARG A 142 -12.23 -0.74 -9.64
C ARG A 142 -10.81 -0.27 -9.35
N ALA A 143 -10.27 0.71 -10.08
CA ALA A 143 -8.93 1.23 -9.82
C ALA A 143 -8.85 1.85 -8.42
N TRP A 144 -9.84 2.65 -8.02
CA TRP A 144 -9.85 3.27 -6.70
C TRP A 144 -10.16 2.31 -5.56
N ASN A 145 -11.04 1.33 -5.78
CA ASN A 145 -11.42 0.34 -4.77
C ASN A 145 -10.50 -0.89 -4.74
N MET A 146 -9.49 -0.97 -5.60
CA MET A 146 -8.58 -2.10 -5.62
C MET A 146 -7.78 -2.15 -4.31
N PRO A 147 -7.75 -3.30 -3.60
CA PRO A 147 -6.88 -3.48 -2.45
C PRO A 147 -5.45 -3.09 -2.81
N LEU A 148 -4.82 -2.30 -1.96
CA LEU A 148 -3.54 -1.68 -2.25
C LEU A 148 -2.45 -2.71 -2.60
N PRO A 149 -2.29 -3.83 -1.87
CA PRO A 149 -1.32 -4.86 -2.25
C PRO A 149 -1.58 -5.42 -3.66
N LEU A 150 -2.85 -5.57 -4.06
CA LEU A 150 -3.23 -6.04 -5.38
C LEU A 150 -2.95 -4.99 -6.47
N ALA A 151 -3.28 -3.72 -6.20
CA ALA A 151 -3.00 -2.60 -7.10
C ALA A 151 -1.51 -2.47 -7.40
N LEU A 152 -0.69 -2.55 -6.35
CA LEU A 152 0.77 -2.57 -6.48
C LEU A 152 1.24 -3.79 -7.26
N SER A 153 0.68 -4.98 -7.00
CA SER A 153 1.03 -6.20 -7.74
C SER A 153 0.77 -6.06 -9.24
N TYR A 154 -0.40 -5.55 -9.63
CA TYR A 154 -0.74 -5.33 -11.04
C TYR A 154 0.13 -4.29 -11.70
N TRP A 155 0.35 -3.16 -11.04
CA TRP A 155 1.25 -2.13 -11.54
C TRP A 155 2.69 -2.64 -11.69
N SER A 156 3.14 -3.43 -10.72
CA SER A 156 4.47 -4.02 -10.71
C SER A 156 4.69 -4.94 -11.92
N GLY A 157 3.77 -5.86 -12.20
CA GLY A 157 3.83 -6.73 -13.38
C GLY A 157 3.65 -5.97 -14.69
N TRP A 158 2.85 -4.89 -14.70
CA TRP A 158 2.73 -4.03 -15.87
C TRP A 158 4.05 -3.31 -16.21
N GLN A 159 4.72 -2.74 -15.21
CA GLN A 159 6.01 -2.07 -15.39
C GLN A 159 7.09 -3.04 -15.90
N GLU A 160 7.08 -4.29 -15.42
CA GLU A 160 7.96 -5.34 -15.93
C GLU A 160 7.69 -5.64 -17.42
N ILE A 161 6.43 -5.87 -17.81
CA ILE A 161 6.06 -6.24 -19.18
C ILE A 161 6.25 -5.07 -20.17
N ALA A 162 5.82 -3.86 -19.80
CA ALA A 162 5.76 -2.71 -20.69
C ALA A 162 7.08 -1.93 -20.76
N HIS A 163 7.86 -1.93 -19.67
CA HIS A 163 9.05 -1.09 -19.54
C HIS A 163 10.32 -1.89 -19.20
N GLY A 164 10.23 -3.21 -19.05
CA GLY A 164 11.36 -4.04 -18.63
C GLY A 164 11.83 -3.71 -17.22
N ASP A 165 10.95 -3.21 -16.35
CA ASP A 165 11.30 -2.87 -14.98
C ASP A 165 11.48 -4.13 -14.12
N ASP A 166 12.73 -4.57 -13.98
CA ASP A 166 13.17 -5.72 -13.18
C ASP A 166 13.47 -5.38 -11.70
N THR A 167 13.02 -4.21 -11.21
CA THR A 167 13.34 -3.74 -9.86
C THR A 167 12.65 -4.52 -8.74
N LEU A 168 11.68 -5.37 -9.07
CA LEU A 168 10.87 -6.15 -8.12
C LEU A 168 11.50 -7.50 -7.79
N ASN A 169 12.81 -7.54 -7.55
CA ASN A 169 13.47 -8.73 -7.04
C ASN A 169 13.41 -8.71 -5.51
N SER A 170 13.05 -9.81 -4.86
CA SER A 170 13.20 -9.88 -3.40
C SER A 170 14.69 -9.83 -3.01
N GLU A 171 15.02 -9.44 -1.77
CA GLU A 171 16.40 -9.58 -1.27
C GLU A 171 16.94 -11.01 -1.46
N GLN A 172 16.06 -12.02 -1.40
CA GLN A 172 16.42 -13.40 -1.66
C GLN A 172 16.76 -13.62 -3.13
N ASP A 173 16.02 -13.01 -4.05
CA ASP A 173 16.32 -13.07 -5.49
C ASP A 173 17.64 -12.36 -5.79
N ASP A 174 17.94 -11.26 -5.11
CA ASP A 174 19.23 -10.56 -5.22
C ASP A 174 20.38 -11.44 -4.71
N ARG A 175 20.20 -12.11 -3.58
CA ARG A 175 21.18 -13.09 -3.05
C ARG A 175 21.36 -14.27 -4.01
N ASN A 176 20.27 -14.81 -4.54
CA ASN A 176 20.29 -15.92 -5.49
C ASN A 176 20.99 -15.53 -6.79
N LEU A 177 20.69 -14.35 -7.32
CA LEU A 177 21.30 -13.81 -8.53
C LEU A 177 22.80 -13.59 -8.33
N LYS A 178 23.20 -13.04 -7.18
CA LYS A 178 24.61 -12.84 -6.83
C LYS A 178 25.37 -14.17 -6.74
N MET A 179 24.80 -15.17 -6.05
CA MET A 179 25.39 -16.52 -5.99
C MET A 179 25.51 -17.14 -7.37
N GLN A 180 24.52 -16.96 -8.25
CA GLN A 180 24.55 -17.48 -9.61
C GLN A 180 25.62 -16.78 -10.47
N GLN A 181 25.77 -15.45 -10.33
CA GLN A 181 26.80 -14.69 -11.02
C GLN A 181 28.21 -15.10 -10.58
N GLU A 182 28.44 -15.26 -9.27
CA GLU A 182 29.71 -15.74 -8.71
C GLU A 182 30.06 -17.14 -9.22
N TYR A 183 29.09 -18.06 -9.21
CA TYR A 183 29.26 -19.41 -9.75
C TYR A 183 29.61 -19.41 -11.24
N MET A 184 28.90 -18.62 -12.05
CA MET A 184 29.17 -18.52 -13.49
C MET A 184 30.55 -17.91 -13.78
N ALA A 185 30.96 -16.91 -13.00
CA ALA A 185 32.30 -16.32 -13.11
C ALA A 185 33.40 -17.33 -12.75
N GLU A 186 33.19 -18.14 -11.71
CA GLU A 186 34.12 -19.21 -11.32
C GLU A 186 34.25 -20.30 -12.40
N GLN A 187 33.12 -20.74 -12.97
CA GLN A 187 33.12 -21.72 -14.07
C GLN A 187 33.85 -21.20 -15.30
N LYS A 188 33.63 -19.94 -15.66
CA LYS A 188 34.33 -19.30 -16.77
C LYS A 188 35.84 -19.25 -16.53
N ARG A 189 36.27 -18.84 -15.33
CA ARG A 189 37.69 -18.81 -14.95
C ARG A 189 38.35 -20.19 -14.99
N LYS A 190 37.63 -21.23 -14.53
CA LYS A 190 38.09 -22.64 -14.62
C LYS A 190 38.22 -23.11 -16.07
N ALA A 191 37.30 -22.74 -16.94
CA ALA A 191 37.35 -23.08 -18.36
C ALA A 191 38.53 -22.39 -19.06
N GLU A 192 38.77 -21.10 -18.78
CA GLU A 192 39.90 -20.35 -19.32
C GLU A 192 41.25 -20.92 -18.87
N MET A 193 41.39 -21.30 -17.60
CA MET A 193 42.61 -21.95 -17.12
C MET A 193 42.88 -23.30 -17.78
N LYS A 194 41.83 -24.08 -18.09
CA LYS A 194 41.97 -25.34 -18.83
C LYS A 194 42.32 -25.15 -20.30
N ALA A 195 41.98 -24.01 -20.90
CA ALA A 195 42.29 -23.73 -22.29
C ALA A 195 43.74 -23.23 -22.50
N VAL A 196 44.41 -22.81 -21.43
CA VAL A 196 45.81 -22.31 -21.45
C VAL A 196 46.82 -23.38 -21.04
N ALA A 197 46.37 -24.51 -20.48
CA ALA A 197 47.18 -25.66 -20.09
C ALA A 197 47.21 -26.72 -21.19
#